data_AF-A0A0D0VRY2-F1
#
_entry.id   AF-A0A0D0VRY2-F1
#
_cell.length_a   1.000
_cell.length_b   1.000
_cell.length_c   1.000
_cell.angle_alpha   90.00
_cell.angle_beta   90.00
_cell.angle_gamma   90.00
#
_symmetry.space_group_name_H-M   'P 1'
#
loop_
_entity.id
_entity.type
_entity.pdbx_description
1 polymer ?
#
loop_
_entity_poly.entity_id
_entity_poly.type
_entity_poly.pdbx_seq_one_letter_code
_entity_poly.pdbx_strand_id
1 'polypeptide(L)'
;MSEKTFNSPVALPKTDQYDPRGSIPNTVFAVALIAAVLGAVGGSSLALASQSLLDVFAGTWARPQLGIYLGAMCVFHLMEFFTTAGWNPQKLSVDAFLLNNGRQYHYAHAIGLAEYFLSSWLFPGKWDTFLGSFPWLTLGKVTFIRRQAGLK
;
A
#
# COMPACT_ATOMS: atom_id res chain seq x y z
N MET A 1 -28.65 24.60 23.82
CA MET A 1 -27.83 23.38 23.97
C MET A 1 -28.34 22.40 22.93
N SER A 2 -27.76 22.41 21.73
CA SER A 2 -28.33 21.71 20.57
C SER A 2 -28.07 20.21 20.69
N GLU A 3 -29.16 19.45 20.72
CA GLU A 3 -29.23 18.00 20.57
C GLU A 3 -28.51 17.59 19.27
N LYS A 4 -27.20 17.32 19.36
CA LYS A 4 -26.49 16.62 18.29
C LYS A 4 -26.90 15.15 18.39
N THR A 5 -27.95 14.84 17.66
CA THR A 5 -28.54 13.52 17.45
C THR A 5 -27.49 12.41 17.43
N PHE A 6 -27.69 11.41 18.29
CA PHE A 6 -26.94 10.14 18.43
C PHE A 6 -26.73 9.36 17.11
N ASN A 7 -27.38 9.75 16.02
CA ASN A 7 -27.37 9.05 14.72
C ASN A 7 -26.43 9.63 13.66
N SER A 8 -25.74 10.75 13.93
CA SER A 8 -24.79 11.32 12.97
C SER A 8 -23.39 10.76 13.20
N PRO A 9 -22.68 10.23 12.17
CA PRO A 9 -21.32 9.76 12.31
C PRO A 9 -20.41 10.84 12.91
N VAL A 10 -19.52 10.44 13.81
CA VAL A 10 -18.56 11.37 14.43
C VAL A 10 -17.65 11.93 13.33
N ALA A 11 -17.74 13.26 13.13
CA ALA A 11 -16.94 13.97 12.14
C ALA A 11 -15.54 14.28 12.66
N LEU A 12 -14.56 14.39 11.75
CA LEU A 12 -13.25 14.93 12.10
C LEU A 12 -13.34 16.44 12.43
N PRO A 13 -12.37 16.99 13.18
CA PRO A 13 -12.32 18.43 13.46
C PRO A 13 -12.36 19.25 12.18
N LYS A 14 -13.19 20.29 12.15
CA LYS A 14 -13.18 21.28 11.07
C LYS A 14 -12.26 22.42 11.45
N THR A 15 -11.51 22.91 10.47
CA THR A 15 -10.66 24.08 10.61
C THR A 15 -10.93 25.04 9.44
N ASP A 16 -10.42 26.26 9.57
CA ASP A 16 -10.45 27.29 8.53
C ASP A 16 -9.31 27.12 7.49
N GLN A 17 -8.27 26.34 7.81
CA GLN A 17 -7.09 26.19 6.97
C GLN A 17 -7.24 25.20 5.82
N TYR A 18 -8.16 24.24 5.93
CA TYR A 18 -8.36 23.22 4.91
C TYR A 18 -9.81 22.78 4.84
N ASP A 19 -10.41 22.90 3.66
CA ASP A 19 -11.74 22.37 3.40
C ASP A 19 -11.62 21.04 2.64
N PRO A 20 -12.18 19.93 3.19
CA PRO A 20 -12.19 18.65 2.49
C PRO A 20 -12.88 18.76 1.13
N ARG A 21 -12.38 18.02 0.15
CA ARG A 21 -12.88 18.03 -1.24
C ARG A 21 -14.33 17.54 -1.36
N GLY A 22 -14.85 16.87 -0.34
CA GLY A 22 -16.21 16.34 -0.31
C GLY A 22 -16.40 15.02 -1.06
N SER A 23 -15.36 14.45 -1.67
CA SER A 23 -15.45 13.14 -2.34
C SER A 23 -15.61 11.97 -1.37
N ILE A 24 -15.12 12.10 -0.14
CA ILE A 24 -15.23 11.08 0.91
C ILE A 24 -15.78 11.76 2.17
N PRO A 25 -16.74 11.14 2.89
CA PRO A 25 -17.27 11.71 4.13
C PRO A 25 -16.18 11.92 5.18
N ASN A 26 -15.99 13.16 5.65
CA ASN A 26 -14.96 13.52 6.63
C ASN A 26 -15.31 13.05 8.07
N THR A 27 -15.31 11.74 8.28
CA THR A 27 -15.77 11.08 9.51
C THR A 27 -14.72 10.13 10.06
N VAL A 28 -14.73 9.90 11.38
CA VAL A 28 -13.82 8.95 12.02
C VAL A 28 -14.02 7.52 11.50
N PHE A 29 -15.26 7.18 11.11
CA PHE A 29 -15.57 5.89 10.50
C PHE A 29 -14.86 5.72 9.15
N ALA A 30 -14.90 6.74 8.28
CA ALA A 30 -14.20 6.71 7.00
C ALA A 30 -12.69 6.58 7.19
N VAL A 31 -12.10 7.34 8.14
CA VAL A 31 -10.68 7.21 8.50
C VAL A 31 -10.34 5.79 8.94
N ALA A 32 -11.13 5.24 9.87
CA ALA A 32 -10.90 3.90 10.40
C ALA A 32 -10.99 2.82 9.30
N LEU A 33 -11.99 2.94 8.42
CA LEU A 33 -12.16 2.01 7.30
C LEU A 33 -11.00 2.09 6.31
N ILE A 34 -10.58 3.31 5.92
CA ILE A 34 -9.44 3.51 5.03
C ILE A 34 -8.16 2.95 5.65
N ALA A 35 -7.89 3.26 6.93
CA ALA A 35 -6.73 2.75 7.64
C ALA A 35 -6.73 1.21 7.75
N ALA A 36 -7.89 0.61 8.03
CA ALA A 36 -8.04 -0.84 8.09
C ALA A 36 -7.78 -1.51 6.73
N VAL A 37 -8.30 -0.94 5.64
CA VAL A 37 -8.08 -1.44 4.28
C VAL A 37 -6.61 -1.30 3.88
N LEU A 38 -6.00 -0.13 4.09
CA LEU A 38 -4.58 0.09 3.81
C LEU A 38 -3.70 -0.84 4.66
N GLY A 39 -4.06 -1.09 5.92
CA GLY A 39 -3.39 -2.04 6.80
C GLY A 39 -3.48 -3.48 6.30
N ALA A 40 -4.66 -3.92 5.88
CA ALA A 40 -4.86 -5.26 5.31
C ALA A 40 -4.10 -5.46 3.99
N VAL A 41 -4.14 -4.47 3.10
CA VAL A 41 -3.39 -4.49 1.83
C VAL A 41 -1.89 -4.44 2.10
N GLY A 42 -1.42 -3.57 2.99
CA GLY A 42 0.00 -3.49 3.39
C GLY A 42 0.51 -4.76 4.09
N GLY A 43 -0.32 -5.39 4.91
CA GLY A 43 0.00 -6.68 5.56
C GLY A 43 0.10 -7.82 4.55
N SER A 44 -0.88 -7.93 3.65
CA SER A 44 -0.82 -8.93 2.57
C SER A 44 0.34 -8.68 1.60
N SER A 45 0.71 -7.43 1.36
CA SER A 45 1.86 -7.10 0.51
C SER A 45 3.21 -7.48 1.12
N LEU A 46 3.34 -7.45 2.46
CA LEU A 46 4.51 -8.00 3.16
C LEU A 46 4.59 -9.53 3.02
N ALA A 47 3.45 -10.22 3.04
CA ALA A 47 3.39 -11.66 2.76
C ALA A 47 3.83 -11.95 1.32
N LEU A 48 3.37 -11.16 0.34
CA LEU A 48 3.79 -11.26 -1.07
C LEU A 48 5.28 -10.92 -1.25
N ALA A 49 5.81 -9.95 -0.52
CA ALA A 49 7.23 -9.62 -0.58
C ALA A 49 8.11 -10.74 -0.01
N SER A 50 7.66 -11.40 1.07
CA SER A 50 8.45 -12.39 1.80
C SER A 50 8.53 -13.78 1.15
N GLN A 51 7.81 -13.99 0.03
CA GLN A 51 7.74 -15.07 -0.99
C GLN A 51 8.24 -16.51 -0.75
N SER A 52 9.18 -16.72 0.16
CA SER A 52 9.79 -17.98 0.59
C SER A 52 8.79 -19.07 1.00
N LEU A 53 7.51 -18.74 1.23
CA LEU A 53 6.44 -19.66 1.61
C LEU A 53 5.26 -19.73 0.62
N LEU A 54 5.12 -18.77 -0.30
CA LEU A 54 3.92 -18.64 -1.17
C LEU A 54 4.16 -19.07 -2.63
N ASP A 55 5.41 -19.33 -3.02
CA ASP A 55 5.77 -19.73 -4.38
C ASP A 55 5.06 -21.02 -4.85
N VAL A 56 4.54 -21.85 -3.94
CA VAL A 56 3.77 -23.07 -4.25
C VAL A 56 2.35 -22.76 -4.74
N PHE A 57 1.75 -21.65 -4.32
CA PHE A 57 0.33 -21.34 -4.58
C PHE A 57 0.09 -20.10 -5.44
N ALA A 58 1.02 -19.14 -5.47
CA ALA A 58 0.75 -17.81 -5.99
C ALA A 58 1.18 -17.58 -7.46
N GLY A 59 1.87 -18.54 -8.09
CA GLY A 59 2.25 -18.46 -9.51
C GLY A 59 3.19 -17.29 -9.87
N THR A 60 3.41 -17.06 -11.16
CA THR A 60 4.40 -16.08 -11.67
C THR A 60 3.94 -14.61 -11.61
N TRP A 61 2.68 -14.35 -11.25
CA TRP A 61 2.11 -13.00 -11.17
C TRP A 61 2.29 -12.35 -9.79
N ALA A 62 2.51 -13.15 -8.75
CA ALA A 62 2.58 -12.70 -7.36
C ALA A 62 4.04 -12.50 -6.91
N ARG A 63 4.82 -11.74 -7.69
CA ARG A 63 6.25 -11.54 -7.44
C ARG A 63 6.53 -10.55 -6.30
N PRO A 64 7.71 -10.59 -5.64
CA PRO A 64 8.02 -9.72 -4.50
C PRO A 64 7.95 -8.24 -4.86
N GLN A 65 8.23 -7.88 -6.11
CA GLN A 65 8.17 -6.52 -6.63
C GLN A 65 6.75 -5.94 -6.49
N LEU A 66 5.70 -6.75 -6.70
CA LEU A 66 4.32 -6.33 -6.49
C LEU A 66 4.06 -6.09 -4.99
N GLY A 67 4.54 -6.99 -4.14
CA GLY A 67 4.44 -6.86 -2.69
C GLY A 67 5.14 -5.60 -2.17
N ILE A 68 6.35 -5.30 -2.65
CA ILE A 68 7.09 -4.09 -2.28
C ILE A 68 6.37 -2.84 -2.76
N TYR A 69 5.88 -2.84 -4.02
CA TYR A 69 5.14 -1.71 -4.57
C TYR A 69 3.85 -1.44 -3.78
N LEU A 70 3.01 -2.45 -3.56
CA LEU A 70 1.78 -2.31 -2.79
C LEU A 70 2.06 -1.91 -1.33
N GLY A 71 3.10 -2.46 -0.73
CA GLY A 71 3.52 -2.13 0.63
C GLY A 71 3.97 -0.67 0.75
N ALA A 72 4.82 -0.21 -0.17
CA ALA A 72 5.26 1.18 -0.21
C ALA A 72 4.09 2.15 -0.41
N MET A 73 3.14 1.81 -1.29
CA MET A 73 1.91 2.57 -1.49
C MET A 73 1.09 2.69 -0.21
N CYS A 74 0.81 1.57 0.45
CA CYS A 74 0.04 1.58 1.70
C CYS A 74 0.73 2.34 2.82
N VAL A 75 2.05 2.16 2.97
CA VAL A 75 2.85 2.87 3.99
C VAL A 75 2.85 4.36 3.71
N PHE A 76 3.05 4.79 2.47
CA PHE A 76 3.02 6.21 2.09
C PHE A 76 1.69 6.88 2.49
N HIS A 77 0.56 6.30 2.08
CA HIS A 77 -0.76 6.87 2.37
C HIS A 77 -1.10 6.88 3.86
N LEU A 78 -0.71 5.83 4.58
CA LEU A 78 -0.91 5.77 6.03
C LEU A 78 -0.02 6.79 6.76
N MET A 79 1.24 6.92 6.35
CA MET A 79 2.18 7.85 6.97
C MET A 79 1.80 9.29 6.73
N GLU A 80 1.34 9.66 5.54
CA GLU A 80 0.88 11.02 5.29
C GLU A 80 -0.27 11.42 6.23
N PHE A 81 -1.22 10.51 6.44
CA PHE A 81 -2.30 10.76 7.41
C PHE A 81 -1.77 10.85 8.84
N PHE A 82 -0.88 9.94 9.27
CA PHE A 82 -0.31 9.95 10.62
C PHE A 82 0.56 11.17 10.89
N THR A 83 1.38 11.59 9.94
CA THR A 83 2.21 12.79 10.08
C THR A 83 1.34 14.05 10.10
N THR A 84 0.30 14.11 9.26
CA THR A 84 -0.67 15.20 9.31
C THR A 84 -1.41 15.24 10.64
N ALA A 85 -1.86 14.10 11.16
CA ALA A 85 -2.51 14.02 12.46
C ALA A 85 -1.58 14.42 13.62
N GLY A 86 -0.30 14.03 13.56
CA GLY A 86 0.68 14.29 14.61
C GLY A 86 1.26 15.70 14.62
N TRP A 87 1.52 16.28 13.45
CA TRP A 87 2.26 17.55 13.33
C TRP A 87 1.49 18.67 12.65
N ASN A 88 0.39 18.39 11.94
CA ASN A 88 -0.42 19.42 11.29
C ASN A 88 -1.93 19.16 11.45
N PRO A 89 -2.45 19.08 12.69
CA PRO A 89 -3.85 18.75 12.95
C PRO A 89 -4.81 19.80 12.35
N GLN A 90 -4.33 21.01 12.04
CA GLN A 90 -5.12 22.03 11.38
C GLN A 90 -5.49 21.70 9.94
N LYS A 91 -4.76 20.78 9.28
CA LYS A 91 -5.09 20.29 7.94
C LYS A 91 -5.65 18.87 7.94
N LEU A 92 -5.98 18.34 9.12
CA LEU A 92 -6.42 16.96 9.28
C LEU A 92 -7.81 16.76 8.69
N SER A 93 -7.88 15.91 7.68
CA SER A 93 -9.13 15.47 7.05
C SER A 93 -8.92 14.08 6.45
N VAL A 94 -9.99 13.46 5.97
CA VAL A 94 -9.89 12.19 5.22
C VAL A 94 -9.03 12.34 3.95
N ASP A 95 -8.93 13.53 3.37
CA ASP A 95 -8.09 13.77 2.19
C ASP A 95 -6.58 13.73 2.51
N ALA A 96 -6.19 13.78 3.79
CA ALA A 96 -4.79 13.67 4.22
C ALA A 96 -4.20 12.28 3.95
N PHE A 97 -5.01 11.26 3.66
CA PHE A 97 -4.49 10.00 3.12
C PHE A 97 -3.92 10.15 1.70
N LEU A 98 -4.22 11.25 0.97
CA LEU A 98 -3.81 11.49 -0.42
C LEU A 98 -4.19 10.39 -1.42
N LEU A 99 -5.25 9.63 -1.14
CA LEU A 99 -5.75 8.60 -2.06
C LEU A 99 -6.34 9.21 -3.33
N ASN A 100 -6.95 10.38 -3.23
CA ASN A 100 -7.54 11.11 -4.35
C ASN A 100 -6.63 12.28 -4.77
N ASN A 101 -5.43 11.95 -5.29
CA ASN A 101 -4.45 12.95 -5.73
C ASN A 101 -4.60 13.35 -7.22
N GLY A 102 -5.83 13.30 -7.74
CA GLY A 102 -6.15 13.66 -9.13
C GLY A 102 -6.11 12.47 -10.10
N ARG A 103 -6.68 12.68 -11.29
CA ARG A 103 -6.87 11.61 -12.29
C ARG A 103 -5.56 11.03 -12.82
N GLN A 104 -4.55 11.87 -13.02
CA GLN A 104 -3.24 11.47 -13.55
C GLN A 104 -2.53 10.48 -12.61
N TYR A 105 -2.66 10.69 -11.30
CA TYR A 105 -2.12 9.80 -10.28
C TYR A 105 -2.74 8.39 -10.41
N HIS A 106 -4.07 8.29 -10.55
CA HIS A 106 -4.72 7.00 -10.76
C HIS A 106 -4.33 6.33 -12.07
N TYR A 107 -4.15 7.10 -13.16
CA TYR A 107 -3.67 6.57 -14.42
C TYR A 107 -2.24 6.04 -14.33
N ALA A 108 -1.35 6.73 -13.62
CA ALA A 108 0.02 6.27 -13.43
C ALA A 108 0.06 4.91 -12.70
N HIS A 109 -0.72 4.77 -11.61
CA HIS A 109 -0.81 3.49 -10.90
C HIS A 109 -1.45 2.38 -11.74
N ALA A 110 -2.51 2.68 -12.49
CA ALA A 110 -3.17 1.72 -13.34
C ALA A 110 -2.26 1.24 -14.47
N ILE A 111 -1.54 2.15 -15.14
CA ILE A 111 -0.60 1.83 -16.21
C ILE A 111 0.58 1.03 -15.66
N GLY A 112 1.16 1.43 -14.53
CA GLY A 112 2.28 0.71 -13.91
C GLY A 112 1.90 -0.71 -13.47
N LEU A 113 0.70 -0.89 -12.89
CA LEU A 113 0.18 -2.22 -12.57
C LEU A 113 -0.09 -3.04 -13.84
N ALA A 114 -0.69 -2.44 -14.88
CA ALA A 114 -0.92 -3.11 -16.16
C ALA A 114 0.41 -3.56 -16.80
N GLU A 115 1.42 -2.71 -16.81
CA GLU A 115 2.77 -3.03 -17.29
C GLU A 115 3.37 -4.20 -16.50
N TYR A 116 3.23 -4.19 -15.17
CA TYR A 116 3.70 -5.27 -14.32
C TYR A 116 3.02 -6.61 -14.65
N PHE A 117 1.69 -6.64 -14.76
CA PHE A 117 0.94 -7.86 -15.03
C PHE A 117 1.21 -8.39 -16.45
N LEU A 118 1.17 -7.50 -17.46
CA LEU A 118 1.48 -7.85 -18.85
C LEU A 118 2.90 -8.39 -18.97
N SER A 119 3.86 -7.73 -18.35
CA SER A 119 5.25 -8.20 -18.37
C SER A 119 5.43 -9.52 -17.63
N SER A 120 4.73 -9.71 -16.51
CA SER A 120 4.82 -10.94 -15.73
C SER A 120 4.22 -12.13 -16.47
N TRP A 121 3.21 -11.89 -17.30
CA TRP A 121 2.56 -12.87 -18.14
C TRP A 121 3.35 -13.19 -19.43
N LEU A 122 3.77 -12.16 -20.17
CA LEU A 122 4.43 -12.32 -21.47
C LEU A 122 5.94 -12.63 -21.35
N PHE A 123 6.60 -12.09 -20.32
CA PHE A 123 8.06 -12.17 -20.16
C PHE A 123 8.47 -12.61 -18.74
N PRO A 124 8.07 -13.81 -18.29
CA PRO A 124 8.33 -14.24 -16.91
C PRO A 124 9.83 -14.29 -16.57
N GLY A 125 10.70 -14.65 -17.53
CA GLY A 125 12.14 -14.74 -17.30
C GLY A 125 12.85 -13.40 -17.03
N LYS A 126 12.21 -12.25 -17.28
CA LYS A 126 12.85 -10.93 -17.06
C LYS A 126 13.18 -10.68 -15.58
N TRP A 127 12.40 -11.29 -14.68
CA TRP A 127 12.48 -11.08 -13.24
C TRP A 127 13.53 -11.99 -12.57
N ASP A 128 13.97 -13.05 -13.25
CA ASP A 128 14.95 -14.01 -12.75
C ASP A 128 16.39 -13.52 -12.90
N THR A 129 16.57 -12.35 -13.51
CA THR A 129 17.87 -11.68 -13.61
C THR A 129 18.29 -11.10 -12.27
N PHE A 130 19.61 -11.04 -12.03
CA PHE A 130 20.17 -10.43 -10.81
C PHE A 130 19.66 -9.01 -10.54
N LEU A 131 19.46 -8.22 -11.61
CA LEU A 131 18.91 -6.86 -11.55
C LEU A 131 17.39 -6.85 -11.36
N GLY A 132 16.66 -7.78 -11.97
CA GLY A 132 15.21 -7.92 -11.82
C GLY A 132 14.79 -8.49 -10.45
N SER A 133 15.69 -9.20 -9.77
CA SER A 133 15.48 -9.88 -8.48
C SER A 133 15.96 -9.09 -7.25
N PHE A 134 16.42 -7.85 -7.38
CA PHE A 134 16.81 -7.02 -6.22
C PHE A 134 15.60 -6.22 -5.70
N PRO A 135 15.26 -6.27 -4.38
CA PRO A 135 16.19 -5.89 -3.30
C PRO A 135 16.20 -6.80 -2.05
N TRP A 136 17.40 -7.06 -1.52
CA TRP A 136 17.74 -7.67 -0.20
C TRP A 136 17.12 -9.01 0.27
N LEU A 137 16.05 -9.53 -0.32
CA LEU A 137 15.46 -10.83 0.06
C LEU A 137 16.11 -12.05 -0.62
N THR A 138 16.99 -11.81 -1.60
CA THR A 138 17.80 -12.86 -2.23
C THR A 138 18.93 -13.37 -1.34
N LEU A 139 19.34 -12.65 -0.29
CA LEU A 139 20.26 -13.22 0.72
C LEU A 139 19.64 -14.44 1.41
N GLY A 140 18.34 -14.41 1.70
CA GLY A 140 17.59 -15.55 2.25
C GLY A 140 17.55 -16.73 1.28
N LYS A 141 17.26 -16.49 -0.01
CA LYS A 141 17.26 -17.53 -1.05
C LYS A 141 18.67 -18.13 -1.26
N VAL A 142 19.72 -17.31 -1.31
CA VAL A 142 21.11 -17.78 -1.48
C VAL A 142 21.61 -18.56 -0.25
N THR A 143 21.27 -18.13 0.97
CA THR A 143 21.63 -18.88 2.19
C THR A 143 20.86 -20.18 2.33
N PHE A 144 19.58 -20.22 1.93
CA PHE A 144 18.77 -21.44 1.94
C PHE A 144 19.20 -22.45 0.85
N ILE A 145 19.48 -21.98 -0.38
CA ILE A 145 19.99 -22.81 -1.47
C ILE A 145 21.40 -23.34 -1.16
N ARG A 146 22.29 -22.51 -0.59
CA ARG A 146 23.61 -22.97 -0.10
C ARG A 146 23.49 -24.03 1.00
N ARG A 147 22.47 -23.92 1.87
CA ARG A 147 22.20 -24.90 2.93
C ARG A 147 21.61 -26.22 2.41
N GLN A 148 20.83 -26.20 1.32
CA GLN A 148 20.29 -27.41 0.69
C GLN A 148 21.26 -28.08 -0.27
N ALA A 149 22.19 -27.34 -0.89
CA ALA A 149 23.14 -27.88 -1.85
C ALA A 149 24.37 -28.57 -1.21
N GLY A 150 24.52 -28.56 0.13
CA GLY A 150 25.61 -29.27 0.81
C GLY A 150 27.03 -28.80 0.47
N LEU A 151 27.16 -27.67 -0.24
CA LEU A 151 28.45 -27.06 -0.55
C LEU A 151 28.88 -26.25 0.68
N LYS A 152 29.99 -26.70 1.29
CA LYS A 152 30.66 -25.98 2.38
C LYS A 152 31.10 -24.58 1.93
#